data_AF-A0A9P7S199-F1
#
_entry.id   AF-A0A9P7S199-F1
#
_cell.length_a   1.000
_cell.length_b   1.000
_cell.length_c   1.000
_cell.angle_alpha   90.00
_cell.angle_beta   90.00
_cell.angle_gamma   90.00
#
_symmetry.space_group_name_H-M   'P 1'
#
loop_
_entity.id
_entity.type
_entity.pdbx_description
1 polymer ?
#
loop_
_entity_poly.entity_id
_entity_poly.type
_entity_poly.pdbx_seq_one_letter_code
_entity_poly.pdbx_strand_id
1 'polypeptide(L)'
;MDYPPIPGTSQIPQSMIAPLPLDDTLPAALTSPNPPSVGSKSIFAFWHSGIFALPPSLLHNVLAWYRRYSPLGWNIYVFDRVEGSPLNVSRYIDTTSPSIVPAAFTNSQLDGSFVGQHTSDLVRFPLLLKYGGVYLDVGILQFGDLNWLWEQVVCNPESPYDFAGFRMGALPAVSVTSP
;
A
#
# COMPACT_ATOMS: atom_id res chain seq x y z
N MET A 1 -23.98 16.31 -9.27
CA MET A 1 -23.36 16.13 -10.59
C MET A 1 -23.46 14.65 -10.88
N ASP A 2 -24.43 14.26 -11.72
CA ASP A 2 -24.54 12.88 -12.17
C ASP A 2 -23.55 12.67 -13.32
N TYR A 3 -22.49 11.93 -13.05
CA TYR A 3 -21.52 11.55 -14.07
C TYR A 3 -22.07 10.39 -14.90
N PRO A 4 -21.88 10.39 -16.23
CA PRO A 4 -22.34 9.29 -17.07
C PRO A 4 -21.62 7.99 -16.68
N PRO A 5 -22.30 6.83 -16.74
CA PRO A 5 -21.67 5.56 -16.48
C PRO A 5 -20.57 5.30 -17.52
N ILE A 6 -19.40 4.85 -17.06
CA ILE A 6 -18.30 4.49 -17.95
C ILE A 6 -18.62 3.11 -18.56
N PRO A 7 -18.70 2.98 -19.90
CA PRO A 7 -18.99 1.70 -20.55
C PRO A 7 -18.05 0.58 -20.08
N GLY A 8 -18.62 -0.61 -19.81
CA GLY A 8 -17.85 -1.76 -19.33
C GLY A 8 -17.48 -1.72 -17.84
N THR A 9 -17.96 -0.72 -17.09
CA THR A 9 -17.81 -0.65 -15.63
C THR A 9 -19.14 -0.86 -14.92
N SER A 10 -19.09 -1.39 -13.70
CA SER A 10 -20.23 -1.48 -12.79
C SER A 10 -19.90 -0.76 -11.49
N GLN A 11 -20.92 -0.17 -10.87
CA GLN A 11 -20.76 0.38 -9.52
C GLN A 11 -20.57 -0.77 -8.53
N ILE A 12 -19.55 -0.65 -7.70
CA ILE A 12 -19.31 -1.57 -6.60
C ILE A 12 -20.23 -1.15 -5.44
N PRO A 13 -21.12 -2.02 -4.94
CA PRO A 13 -21.96 -1.71 -3.79
C PRO A 13 -21.06 -1.58 -2.56
N GLN A 14 -20.72 -0.35 -2.16
CA GLN A 14 -19.86 -0.13 -1.00
C GLN A 14 -20.32 1.10 -0.20
N SER A 15 -20.56 0.89 1.09
CA SER A 15 -20.68 1.96 2.06
C SER A 15 -19.31 2.60 2.27
N MET A 16 -19.04 3.70 1.57
CA MET A 16 -17.84 4.49 1.80
C MET A 16 -18.06 5.43 2.98
N ILE A 17 -17.01 5.70 3.74
CA ILE A 17 -17.02 6.78 4.72
C ILE A 17 -17.22 8.12 3.99
N ALA A 18 -17.90 9.06 4.63
CA ALA A 18 -18.03 10.43 4.13
C ALA A 18 -16.66 11.05 3.79
N PRO A 19 -16.59 12.03 2.86
CA PRO A 19 -15.36 12.75 2.57
C PRO A 19 -14.67 13.26 3.83
N LEU A 20 -13.39 12.96 3.96
CA LEU A 20 -12.55 13.47 5.03
C LEU A 20 -11.92 14.79 4.58
N PRO A 21 -11.80 15.79 5.47
CA PRO A 21 -11.11 17.02 5.16
C PRO A 21 -9.63 16.75 4.88
N LEU A 22 -9.03 17.61 4.06
CA LEU A 22 -7.60 17.64 3.80
C LEU A 22 -6.95 18.67 4.75
N ASP A 23 -7.04 18.40 6.05
CA ASP A 23 -6.44 19.23 7.09
C ASP A 23 -5.38 18.43 7.87
N ASP A 24 -4.80 19.06 8.89
CA ASP A 24 -3.75 18.43 9.72
C ASP A 24 -4.30 17.32 10.64
N THR A 25 -5.61 17.05 10.64
CA THR A 25 -6.24 16.07 11.52
C THR A 25 -6.57 14.79 10.76
N LEU A 26 -5.58 13.90 10.65
CA LEU A 26 -5.76 12.58 10.06
C LEU A 26 -6.41 11.60 11.05
N PRO A 27 -7.22 10.62 10.57
CA PRO A 27 -7.71 9.53 11.39
C PRO A 27 -6.57 8.84 12.16
N ALA A 28 -6.80 8.53 13.45
CA ALA A 28 -5.80 7.87 14.29
C ALA A 28 -5.30 6.53 13.70
N ALA A 29 -6.17 5.82 12.98
CA ALA A 29 -5.83 4.61 12.25
C ALA A 29 -4.81 4.81 11.12
N LEU A 30 -4.59 6.04 10.64
CA LEU A 30 -3.57 6.36 9.64
C LEU A 30 -2.26 6.89 10.24
N THR A 31 -2.27 7.33 11.51
CA THR A 31 -1.10 7.96 12.15
C THR A 31 -0.51 7.10 13.25
N SER A 32 -1.29 6.21 13.85
CA SER A 32 -0.87 5.27 14.89
C SER A 32 -1.69 3.97 14.83
N PRO A 33 -1.65 3.23 13.71
CA PRO A 33 -2.36 1.97 13.57
C PRO A 33 -1.79 0.89 14.50
N ASN A 34 -2.63 -0.11 14.81
CA ASN A 34 -2.15 -1.36 15.38
C ASN A 34 -1.19 -2.07 14.40
N PRO A 35 -0.15 -2.77 14.89
CA PRO A 35 0.73 -3.54 14.02
C PRO A 35 -0.04 -4.54 13.14
N PRO A 36 0.36 -4.70 11.86
CA PRO A 36 -0.30 -5.64 10.96
C PRO A 36 -0.08 -7.08 11.44
N SER A 37 -1.11 -7.91 11.26
CA SER A 37 -1.02 -9.36 11.47
C SER A 37 -0.69 -10.07 10.17
N VAL A 38 -0.09 -11.25 10.24
CA VAL A 38 0.21 -12.09 9.06
C VAL A 38 -1.09 -12.46 8.34
N GLY A 39 -1.14 -12.26 7.02
CA GLY A 39 -2.31 -12.55 6.19
C GLY A 39 -3.48 -11.58 6.40
N SER A 40 -3.26 -10.45 7.07
CA SER A 40 -4.31 -9.45 7.28
C SER A 40 -4.53 -8.57 6.05
N LYS A 41 -5.74 -8.00 5.94
CA LYS A 41 -6.08 -6.96 4.98
C LYS A 41 -5.30 -5.68 5.30
N SER A 42 -4.12 -5.56 4.73
CA SER A 42 -3.22 -4.42 4.95
C SER A 42 -2.80 -3.82 3.61
N ILE A 43 -2.97 -2.50 3.48
CA ILE A 43 -2.40 -1.70 2.39
C ILE A 43 -1.15 -1.02 2.92
N PHE A 44 0.00 -1.36 2.36
CA PHE A 44 1.28 -0.77 2.67
C PHE A 44 1.66 0.25 1.60
N ALA A 45 2.18 1.39 2.03
CA ALA A 45 2.76 2.42 1.18
C ALA A 45 3.97 3.01 1.90
N PHE A 46 4.76 3.82 1.20
CA PHE A 46 5.94 4.46 1.78
C PHE A 46 6.06 5.92 1.35
N TRP A 47 6.39 6.77 2.32
CA TRP A 47 6.83 8.14 2.10
C TRP A 47 7.92 8.50 3.11
N HIS A 48 9.14 8.71 2.63
CA HIS A 48 10.34 8.84 3.46
C HIS A 48 10.22 9.86 4.62
N SER A 49 9.46 10.95 4.42
CA SER A 49 9.24 12.03 5.38
C SER A 49 7.92 11.95 6.17
N GLY A 50 7.18 10.85 6.06
CA GLY A 50 5.95 10.61 6.82
C GLY A 50 4.68 11.13 6.16
N ILE A 51 3.53 10.61 6.60
CA ILE A 51 2.22 10.87 5.99
C ILE A 51 1.83 12.36 5.98
N PHE A 52 2.21 13.13 7.00
CA PHE A 52 1.95 14.57 7.07
C PHE A 52 2.77 15.40 6.08
N ALA A 53 3.88 14.84 5.57
CA ALA A 53 4.72 15.49 4.56
C ALA A 53 4.34 15.08 3.12
N LEU A 54 3.23 14.36 2.94
CA LEU A 54 2.72 14.04 1.60
C LEU A 54 2.23 15.32 0.91
N PRO A 55 2.55 15.52 -0.38
CA PRO A 55 1.86 16.50 -1.20
C PRO A 55 0.33 16.30 -1.13
N PRO A 56 -0.48 17.37 -1.12
CA PRO A 56 -1.94 17.28 -0.95
C PRO A 56 -2.63 16.29 -1.91
N SER A 57 -2.16 16.20 -3.16
CA SER A 57 -2.70 15.25 -4.14
C SER A 57 -2.46 13.79 -3.75
N LEU A 58 -1.30 13.47 -3.17
CA LEU A 58 -0.96 12.11 -2.73
C LEU A 58 -1.68 11.76 -1.42
N LEU A 59 -1.80 12.73 -0.50
CA LEU A 59 -2.60 12.55 0.71
C LEU A 59 -4.06 12.26 0.38
N HIS A 60 -4.62 12.94 -0.63
CA HIS A 60 -5.97 12.67 -1.11
C HIS A 60 -6.17 11.20 -1.53
N ASN A 61 -5.17 10.60 -2.20
CA ASN A 61 -5.23 9.19 -2.59
C ASN A 61 -5.30 8.29 -1.36
N VAL A 62 -4.43 8.51 -0.37
CA VAL A 62 -4.42 7.73 0.88
C VAL A 62 -5.75 7.86 1.63
N LEU A 63 -6.31 9.07 1.72
CA LEU A 63 -7.62 9.29 2.33
C LEU A 63 -8.75 8.61 1.54
N ALA A 64 -8.68 8.61 0.20
CA ALA A 64 -9.63 7.89 -0.64
C ALA A 64 -9.57 6.38 -0.41
N TRP A 65 -8.37 5.80 -0.28
CA TRP A 65 -8.20 4.40 0.11
C TRP A 65 -8.81 4.13 1.48
N TYR A 66 -8.52 4.98 2.47
CA TYR A 66 -9.04 4.82 3.83
C TYR A 66 -10.56 4.83 3.87
N ARG A 67 -11.19 5.82 3.22
CA ARG A 67 -12.64 5.93 3.16
C ARG A 67 -13.31 4.71 2.53
N ARG A 68 -12.64 4.09 1.57
CA ARG A 68 -13.17 2.95 0.81
C ARG A 68 -12.94 1.62 1.50
N TYR A 69 -11.75 1.41 2.06
CA TYR A 69 -11.32 0.09 2.50
C TYR A 69 -11.38 -0.13 4.01
N SER A 70 -11.31 0.93 4.83
CA SER A 70 -11.43 0.76 6.28
C SER A 70 -12.77 0.16 6.73
N PRO A 71 -13.94 0.47 6.11
CA PRO A 71 -15.20 -0.22 6.46
C PRO A 71 -15.20 -1.71 6.14
N LEU A 72 -14.29 -2.16 5.26
CA LEU A 72 -14.16 -3.56 4.83
C LEU A 72 -13.06 -4.31 5.63
N GLY A 73 -12.54 -3.68 6.68
CA GLY A 73 -11.54 -4.24 7.58
C GLY A 73 -10.09 -4.06 7.11
N TRP A 74 -9.82 -3.19 6.12
CA TRP A 74 -8.44 -2.92 5.72
C TRP A 74 -7.79 -1.86 6.61
N ASN A 75 -6.54 -2.12 6.98
CA ASN A 75 -5.66 -1.12 7.59
C ASN A 75 -4.72 -0.53 6.53
N ILE A 76 -4.37 0.75 6.67
CA ILE A 76 -3.47 1.43 5.75
C ILE A 76 -2.28 1.95 6.54
N TYR A 77 -1.08 1.65 6.04
CA TYR A 77 0.17 2.05 6.65
C TYR A 77 0.98 2.82 5.61
N VAL A 78 1.27 4.09 5.89
CA VAL A 78 2.22 4.89 5.12
C VAL A 78 3.51 4.92 5.91
N PHE A 79 4.39 3.94 5.65
CA PHE A 79 5.65 3.82 6.34
C PHE A 79 6.62 4.95 5.99
N ASP A 80 7.54 5.25 6.90
CA ASP A 80 8.52 6.32 6.75
C ASP A 80 9.89 5.95 7.36
N ARG A 81 10.83 6.89 7.33
CA ARG A 81 12.09 6.82 8.08
C ARG A 81 12.27 7.97 9.09
N VAL A 82 11.17 8.61 9.49
CA VAL A 82 11.21 9.72 10.44
C VAL A 82 11.52 9.16 11.83
N GLU A 83 12.53 9.73 12.48
CA GLU A 83 12.91 9.31 13.84
C GLU A 83 11.74 9.49 14.81
N GLY A 84 11.50 8.48 15.65
CA GLY A 84 10.39 8.48 16.61
C GLY A 84 9.00 8.18 16.01
N SER A 85 8.83 8.22 14.68
CA SER A 85 7.53 7.96 14.04
C SER A 85 6.96 6.58 14.43
N PRO A 86 5.66 6.48 14.77
CA PRO A 86 4.96 5.20 14.92
C PRO A 86 4.96 4.35 13.65
N LEU A 87 5.14 4.98 12.49
CA LEU A 87 5.17 4.38 11.16
C LEU A 87 6.58 4.26 10.59
N ASN A 88 7.61 4.49 11.41
CA ASN A 88 8.98 4.22 11.01
C ASN A 88 9.12 2.73 10.67
N VAL A 89 9.61 2.42 9.47
CA VAL A 89 9.67 1.06 8.93
C VAL A 89 10.50 0.08 9.80
N SER A 90 11.48 0.59 10.56
CA SER A 90 12.28 -0.21 11.50
C SER A 90 11.47 -0.85 12.64
N ARG A 91 10.25 -0.36 12.90
CA ARG A 91 9.32 -0.97 13.86
C ARG A 91 8.60 -2.21 13.32
N TYR A 92 8.63 -2.41 12.00
CA TYR A 92 7.84 -3.43 11.31
C TYR A 92 8.70 -4.51 10.65
N ILE A 93 9.90 -4.18 10.20
CA ILE A 93 10.89 -5.13 9.68
C ILE A 93 12.25 -4.87 10.32
N ASP A 94 13.09 -5.90 10.41
CA ASP A 94 14.45 -5.76 10.92
C ASP A 94 15.33 -5.06 9.87
N THR A 95 15.42 -3.74 9.97
CA THR A 95 16.22 -2.90 9.06
C THR A 95 17.72 -2.97 9.34
N THR A 96 18.15 -3.76 10.33
CA THR A 96 19.57 -3.94 10.66
C THR A 96 20.12 -5.26 10.11
N SER A 97 19.24 -6.20 9.75
CA SER A 97 19.64 -7.48 9.20
C SER A 97 19.90 -7.40 7.69
N PRO A 98 21.09 -7.85 7.22
CA PRO A 98 21.38 -7.94 5.79
C PRO A 98 20.53 -9.00 5.07
N SER A 99 19.82 -9.88 5.80
CA SER A 99 18.88 -10.84 5.22
C SER A 99 17.52 -10.22 4.89
N ILE A 100 17.25 -9.00 5.35
CA ILE A 100 15.97 -8.31 5.18
C ILE A 100 16.13 -7.09 4.28
N VAL A 101 17.16 -6.27 4.51
CA VAL A 101 17.48 -5.09 3.70
C VAL A 101 18.97 -5.05 3.37
N PRO A 102 19.38 -4.49 2.22
CA PRO A 102 20.80 -4.40 1.89
C PRO A 102 21.55 -3.44 2.82
N ALA A 103 22.87 -3.59 2.90
CA ALA A 103 23.74 -2.70 3.70
C ALA A 103 23.59 -1.22 3.31
N ALA A 104 23.34 -0.92 2.03
CA ALA A 104 23.09 0.44 1.55
C ALA A 104 21.87 1.09 2.21
N PHE A 105 20.81 0.32 2.49
CA PHE A 105 19.65 0.77 3.25
C PHE A 105 20.05 1.03 4.71
N THR A 106 20.68 0.03 5.34
CA THR A 106 21.04 0.04 6.77
C THR A 106 21.93 1.23 7.11
N ASN A 107 22.94 1.47 6.29
CA ASN A 107 23.93 2.53 6.51
C ASN A 107 23.47 3.90 5.99
N SER A 108 22.24 4.01 5.48
CA SER A 108 21.72 5.23 4.84
C SER A 108 22.65 5.77 3.75
N GLN A 109 23.20 4.86 2.94
CA GLN A 109 24.15 5.16 1.86
C GLN A 109 23.48 5.22 0.48
N LEU A 110 22.16 5.08 0.40
CA LEU A 110 21.42 5.31 -0.84
C LEU A 110 21.54 6.80 -1.22
N ASP A 111 21.93 7.07 -2.46
CA ASP A 111 22.12 8.42 -3.00
C ASP A 111 21.35 8.61 -4.32
N GLY A 112 21.51 9.80 -4.93
CA GLY A 112 20.86 10.16 -6.19
C GLY A 112 19.43 10.67 -6.07
N SER A 113 18.89 11.15 -7.20
CA SER A 113 17.60 11.85 -7.27
C SER A 113 16.38 11.00 -6.93
N PHE A 114 16.54 9.67 -6.91
CA PHE A 114 15.45 8.70 -6.72
C PHE A 114 15.57 7.89 -5.42
N VAL A 115 16.38 8.36 -4.47
CA VAL A 115 16.61 7.67 -3.19
C VAL A 115 15.32 7.28 -2.46
N GLY A 116 14.30 8.14 -2.48
CA GLY A 116 13.00 7.83 -1.86
C GLY A 116 12.26 6.67 -2.52
N GLN A 117 12.32 6.59 -3.86
CA GLN A 117 11.72 5.49 -4.62
C GLN A 117 12.49 4.18 -4.42
N HIS A 118 13.82 4.23 -4.48
CA HIS A 118 14.66 3.07 -4.19
C HIS A 118 14.45 2.55 -2.75
N THR A 119 14.29 3.46 -1.78
CA THR A 119 13.98 3.08 -0.40
C THR A 119 12.62 2.37 -0.31
N SER A 120 11.60 2.88 -1.00
CA SER A 120 10.27 2.24 -1.12
C SER A 120 10.37 0.82 -1.69
N ASP A 121 11.13 0.65 -2.77
CA ASP A 121 11.32 -0.66 -3.42
C ASP A 121 11.99 -1.68 -2.50
N LEU A 122 12.97 -1.24 -1.70
CA LEU A 122 13.72 -2.10 -0.78
C LEU A 122 12.90 -2.59 0.42
N VAL A 123 11.88 -1.84 0.85
CA VAL A 123 11.02 -2.26 1.98
C VAL A 123 9.77 -3.01 1.53
N ARG A 124 9.35 -2.84 0.26
CA ARG A 124 8.15 -3.48 -0.30
C ARG A 124 8.15 -5.00 -0.11
N PHE A 125 9.19 -5.68 -0.58
CA PHE A 125 9.23 -7.14 -0.57
C PHE A 125 9.31 -7.72 0.86
N PRO A 126 10.16 -7.21 1.78
CA PRO A 126 10.15 -7.65 3.18
C PRO A 126 8.80 -7.50 3.88
N LEU A 127 8.07 -6.40 3.64
CA LEU A 127 6.75 -6.17 4.24
C LEU A 127 5.72 -7.19 3.74
N LEU A 128 5.69 -7.42 2.42
CA LEU A 128 4.78 -8.38 1.81
C LEU A 128 5.11 -9.82 2.23
N LEU A 129 6.39 -10.20 2.31
CA LEU A 129 6.79 -11.52 2.80
C LEU A 129 6.38 -11.75 4.26
N LYS A 130 6.54 -10.74 5.12
CA LYS A 130 6.26 -10.88 6.54
C LYS A 130 4.77 -10.87 6.85
N TYR A 131 4.00 -10.00 6.19
CA TYR A 131 2.61 -9.73 6.56
C TYR A 131 1.58 -10.11 5.51
N GLY A 132 1.98 -10.40 4.27
CA GLY A 132 1.06 -10.45 3.13
C GLY A 132 0.56 -9.05 2.77
N GLY A 133 -0.70 -8.93 2.39
CA GLY A 133 -1.35 -7.65 2.08
C GLY A 133 -1.04 -7.17 0.66
N VAL A 134 -1.17 -5.85 0.47
CA VAL A 134 -0.99 -5.18 -0.82
C VAL A 134 -0.06 -4.00 -0.63
N TYR A 135 0.92 -3.86 -1.51
CA TYR A 135 1.79 -2.67 -1.52
C TYR A 135 1.38 -1.74 -2.67
N LEU A 136 1.14 -0.48 -2.37
CA LEU A 136 0.79 0.56 -3.34
C LEU A 136 1.72 1.76 -3.19
N ASP A 137 2.14 2.35 -4.30
CA ASP A 137 2.75 3.67 -4.27
C ASP A 137 1.67 4.71 -3.94
N VAL A 138 1.99 5.74 -3.14
CA VAL A 138 1.05 6.80 -2.72
C VAL A 138 0.41 7.58 -3.89
N GLY A 139 1.01 7.49 -5.08
CA GLY A 139 0.47 8.05 -6.32
C GLY A 139 -0.63 7.24 -6.98
N ILE A 140 -0.93 6.02 -6.51
CA ILE A 140 -1.89 5.13 -7.16
C ILE A 140 -3.33 5.57 -6.88
N LEU A 141 -4.06 5.89 -7.95
CA LEU A 141 -5.51 5.96 -7.93
C LEU A 141 -6.07 4.55 -8.04
N GLN A 142 -6.74 4.08 -6.99
CA GLN A 142 -7.31 2.73 -7.00
C GLN A 142 -8.65 2.75 -7.74
N PHE A 143 -8.70 1.98 -8.84
CA PHE A 143 -9.94 1.60 -9.52
C PHE A 143 -10.17 0.08 -9.42
N GLY A 144 -11.43 -0.35 -9.45
CA GLY A 144 -11.81 -1.76 -9.36
C GLY A 144 -11.90 -2.28 -7.92
N ASP A 145 -12.23 -3.55 -7.75
CA ASP A 145 -12.54 -4.13 -6.43
C ASP A 145 -11.33 -4.86 -5.82
N LEU A 146 -10.50 -4.11 -5.08
CA LEU A 146 -9.37 -4.70 -4.34
C LEU A 146 -9.82 -5.72 -3.29
N ASN A 147 -10.98 -5.50 -2.67
CA ASN A 147 -11.47 -6.42 -1.63
C ASN A 147 -11.87 -7.76 -2.25
N TRP A 148 -12.58 -7.73 -3.37
CA TRP A 148 -12.86 -8.93 -4.14
C TRP A 148 -11.57 -9.63 -4.61
N LEU A 149 -10.59 -8.89 -5.16
CA LEU A 149 -9.33 -9.48 -5.61
C LEU A 149 -8.62 -10.19 -4.45
N TRP A 150 -8.58 -9.57 -3.27
CA TRP A 150 -8.00 -10.16 -2.08
C TRP A 150 -8.75 -11.42 -1.65
N GLU A 151 -10.07 -11.35 -1.46
CA GLU A 151 -10.86 -12.45 -0.89
C GLU A 151 -11.06 -13.62 -1.85
N GLN A 152 -11.29 -13.35 -3.12
CA GLN A 152 -11.72 -14.36 -4.10
C GLN A 152 -10.55 -14.93 -4.91
N VAL A 153 -9.44 -14.19 -5.00
CA VAL A 153 -8.29 -14.59 -5.81
C VAL A 153 -7.07 -14.87 -4.93
N VAL A 154 -6.58 -13.91 -4.15
CA VAL A 154 -5.29 -14.06 -3.46
C VAL A 154 -5.37 -14.92 -2.20
N CYS A 155 -6.42 -14.75 -1.38
CA CYS A 155 -6.58 -15.50 -0.14
C CYS A 155 -7.51 -16.71 -0.26
N ASN A 156 -8.05 -16.97 -1.46
CA ASN A 156 -8.91 -18.12 -1.70
C ASN A 156 -8.06 -19.37 -1.94
N PRO A 157 -8.12 -20.41 -1.08
CA PRO A 157 -7.33 -21.64 -1.28
C PRO A 157 -7.70 -22.42 -2.54
N GLU A 158 -8.88 -22.18 -3.12
CA GLU A 158 -9.33 -22.80 -4.38
C GLU A 158 -8.83 -22.03 -5.61
N SER A 159 -8.34 -20.80 -5.42
CA SER A 159 -7.73 -20.02 -6.49
C SER A 159 -6.32 -20.55 -6.78
N PRO A 160 -5.93 -20.67 -8.06
CA PRO A 160 -4.58 -21.11 -8.42
C PRO A 160 -3.53 -19.98 -8.30
N TYR A 161 -3.89 -18.83 -7.75
CA TYR A 161 -3.06 -17.62 -7.74
C TYR A 161 -2.73 -17.17 -6.31
N ASP A 162 -1.43 -17.12 -5.99
CA ASP A 162 -0.95 -16.67 -4.66
C ASP A 162 -0.45 -15.21 -4.66
N PHE A 163 -0.35 -14.58 -5.83
CA PHE A 163 0.16 -13.22 -6.00
C PHE A 163 -0.52 -12.50 -7.16
N ALA A 164 -0.71 -11.19 -7.01
CA ALA A 164 -1.16 -10.29 -8.06
C ALA A 164 -0.32 -9.02 -8.07
N GLY A 165 -0.06 -8.47 -9.25
CA GLY A 165 0.70 -7.24 -9.42
C GLY A 165 0.15 -6.37 -10.54
N PHE A 166 0.33 -5.06 -10.41
CA PHE A 166 0.05 -4.13 -11.49
C PHE A 166 1.16 -4.20 -12.53
N ARG A 167 0.79 -4.35 -13.80
CA ARG A 167 1.72 -4.26 -14.93
C ARG A 167 1.48 -2.95 -15.66
N MET A 168 2.54 -2.19 -15.88
CA MET A 168 2.54 -1.07 -16.82
C MET A 168 2.89 -1.61 -18.22
N GLY A 169 1.93 -1.71 -19.13
CA GLY A 169 2.15 -2.13 -20.52
C GLY A 169 1.00 -2.94 -21.13
N ALA A 170 1.12 -3.30 -22.42
CA ALA A 170 0.15 -4.16 -23.10
C ALA A 170 0.01 -5.52 -22.40
N LEU A 171 -1.16 -6.14 -22.41
CA LEU A 171 -1.35 -7.48 -21.84
C LEU A 171 -0.37 -8.46 -22.51
N PRO A 172 0.44 -9.22 -21.75
CA PRO A 172 1.16 -10.33 -22.36
C PRO A 172 0.13 -11.37 -22.80
N ALA A 173 0.37 -12.04 -23.93
CA ALA A 173 -0.18 -13.37 -24.12
C ALA A 173 0.31 -14.18 -22.92
N VAL A 174 -0.61 -14.65 -22.07
CA VAL A 174 -0.38 -15.36 -20.80
C VAL A 174 1.01 -15.99 -20.74
N SER A 175 1.94 -15.36 -20.01
CA SER A 175 3.29 -15.90 -19.83
C SER A 175 3.37 -16.59 -18.48
N VAL A 176 3.30 -17.92 -18.50
CA VAL A 176 3.61 -18.75 -17.34
C VAL A 176 5.12 -18.77 -17.18
N THR A 177 5.66 -17.99 -16.26
CA THR A 177 7.02 -18.23 -15.77
C THR A 177 6.93 -19.25 -14.64
N SER A 178 7.31 -20.49 -14.96
CA SER A 178 7.62 -21.50 -13.93
C SER A 178 8.97 -21.16 -13.28
N PRO A 179 9.19 -21.51 -12.01
CA PRO A 179 10.46 -21.31 -11.32
C PRO A 179 11.64 -22.03 -11.98
#